data_AF-A0A125YG66-F1
#
_entry.id   AF-A0A125YG66-F1
#
_cell.length_a   1.000
_cell.length_b   1.000
_cell.length_c   1.000
_cell.angle_alpha   90.00
_cell.angle_beta   90.00
_cell.angle_gamma   90.00
#
_symmetry.space_group_name_H-M   'P 1'
#
loop_
_entity.id
_entity.type
_entity.pdbx_description
1 polymer ?
#
loop_
_entity_poly.entity_id
_entity_poly.type
_entity_poly.pdbx_seq_one_letter_code
_entity_poly.pdbx_strand_id
1 'polypeptide(L)'
;MASFNPFSWFSSSSTDEDVRSSVGAPATESRRKGGLSSFFFPSEEEEENRIKVAMRRYGYSLAELHSYPDMMKLPQVPKEMLADEKVKEELDRQHEKCQQRYDAVDTCVTQMLEHDRKSKRKYARLQQCKSQWISFQRCVSFRDKTILRDVRRWEKKHVASLSPAEANAYIDDLRAKQRYAEYVQRRTDDEQEELRRKREHENLALRVKNLTAGPGGEDA
;
A
#
# COMPACT_ATOMS: atom_id res chain seq x y z
N MET A 1 30.38 -2.06 5.20
CA MET A 1 29.24 -2.33 4.30
C MET A 1 28.15 -3.00 5.14
N ALA A 2 27.22 -2.20 5.67
CA ALA A 2 26.17 -2.67 6.56
C ALA A 2 24.85 -2.77 5.77
N SER A 3 24.27 -3.96 5.78
CA SER A 3 22.98 -4.28 5.18
C SER A 3 21.87 -3.70 6.05
N PHE A 4 21.17 -2.67 5.56
CA PHE A 4 19.97 -2.13 6.21
C PHE A 4 18.76 -2.97 5.80
N ASN A 5 18.28 -3.81 6.72
CA ASN A 5 16.97 -4.46 6.64
C ASN A 5 15.87 -3.44 6.98
N PRO A 6 14.88 -3.16 6.10
CA PRO A 6 13.85 -2.17 6.36
C PRO A 6 12.60 -2.73 7.08
N PHE A 7 12.72 -3.83 7.82
CA PHE A 7 11.60 -4.46 8.52
C PHE A 7 11.96 -4.73 9.98
N SER A 8 11.75 -3.74 10.83
CA SER A 8 11.79 -3.92 12.28
C SER A 8 10.92 -2.89 12.97
N TRP A 9 9.60 -2.95 12.75
CA TRP A 9 8.58 -2.36 13.63
C TRP A 9 7.37 -3.29 13.72
N PHE A 10 7.49 -4.32 14.55
CA PHE A 10 6.38 -4.91 15.29
C PHE A 10 6.94 -5.48 16.59
N SER A 11 6.90 -4.68 17.66
CA SER A 11 7.00 -5.14 19.03
C SER A 11 5.69 -4.76 19.72
N SER A 12 4.84 -5.74 19.98
CA SER A 12 3.80 -5.63 20.98
C SER A 12 3.97 -6.81 21.93
N SER A 13 4.34 -6.47 23.14
CA SER A 13 4.41 -7.35 24.30
C SER A 13 3.00 -7.74 24.74
N SER A 14 2.79 -9.02 25.00
CA SER A 14 1.71 -9.49 25.86
C SER A 14 2.31 -10.46 26.86
N THR A 15 2.39 -10.02 28.11
CA THR A 15 2.49 -10.88 29.30
C THR A 15 1.08 -11.29 29.69
N ASP A 16 0.84 -12.58 29.95
CA ASP A 16 0.62 -13.09 31.31
C ASP A 16 0.04 -14.53 31.33
N GLU A 17 0.71 -15.33 32.15
CA GLU A 17 0.21 -16.34 33.10
C GLU A 17 -0.35 -17.71 32.63
N ASP A 18 0.42 -18.73 33.05
CA ASP A 18 0.10 -20.15 33.18
C ASP A 18 -0.90 -20.44 34.31
N VAL A 19 -1.87 -21.35 34.11
CA VAL A 19 -2.41 -22.22 35.17
C VAL A 19 -2.69 -23.63 34.64
N ARG A 20 -2.22 -24.63 35.40
CA ARG A 20 -2.21 -26.09 35.18
C ARG A 20 -3.54 -26.82 35.49
N SER A 21 -3.60 -28.06 34.96
CA SER A 21 -4.28 -29.30 35.44
C SER A 21 -5.81 -29.39 35.22
N SER A 22 -6.44 -30.55 34.91
CA SER A 22 -6.05 -31.98 34.90
C SER A 22 -7.18 -32.85 34.31
N VAL A 23 -6.80 -33.91 33.57
CA VAL A 23 -7.37 -35.29 33.46
C VAL A 23 -8.87 -35.53 33.12
N GLY A 24 -9.11 -36.33 32.06
CA GLY A 24 -10.34 -37.13 31.87
C GLY A 24 -10.56 -37.66 30.43
N ALA A 25 -10.31 -38.95 30.19
CA ALA A 25 -10.56 -39.69 28.93
C ALA A 25 -11.99 -40.29 28.89
N PRO A 26 -12.40 -41.13 27.90
CA PRO A 26 -12.27 -41.10 26.43
C PRO A 26 -13.63 -41.25 25.70
N ALA A 27 -13.56 -41.40 24.37
CA ALA A 27 -14.56 -41.94 23.42
C ALA A 27 -15.61 -40.97 22.85
N THR A 28 -15.41 -40.59 21.59
CA THR A 28 -16.31 -41.04 20.51
C THR A 28 -15.68 -40.76 19.15
N GLU A 29 -15.53 -41.86 18.44
CA GLU A 29 -15.30 -42.06 17.02
C GLU A 29 -15.90 -40.95 16.12
N SER A 30 -15.03 -40.13 15.53
CA SER A 30 -15.34 -39.42 14.28
C SER A 30 -14.27 -39.76 13.25
N ARG A 31 -14.52 -40.91 12.62
CA ARG A 31 -13.84 -41.42 11.43
C ARG A 31 -13.89 -40.34 10.34
N ARG A 32 -12.88 -39.47 10.27
CA ARG A 32 -12.64 -38.59 9.12
C ARG A 32 -12.23 -39.48 7.93
N LYS A 33 -13.24 -40.00 7.24
CA LYS A 33 -13.11 -40.43 5.83
C LYS A 33 -12.75 -39.15 5.06
N GLY A 34 -11.45 -38.89 4.93
CA GLY A 34 -10.90 -38.02 3.90
C GLY A 34 -11.18 -38.67 2.55
N GLY A 35 -12.41 -38.53 2.09
CA GLY A 35 -12.84 -39.01 0.79
C GLY A 35 -12.08 -38.28 -0.29
N LEU A 36 -11.73 -39.00 -1.34
CA LEU A 36 -11.09 -38.53 -2.57
C LEU A 36 -11.77 -37.31 -3.22
N SER A 37 -12.92 -36.85 -2.71
CA SER A 37 -13.66 -35.67 -3.18
C SER A 37 -12.94 -34.34 -2.92
N SER A 38 -12.18 -34.19 -1.83
CA SER A 38 -11.42 -32.93 -1.57
C SER A 38 -10.26 -32.71 -2.56
N PHE A 39 -9.79 -33.78 -3.22
CA PHE A 39 -8.81 -33.68 -4.29
C PHE A 39 -9.38 -33.15 -5.61
N PHE A 40 -10.69 -33.31 -5.84
CA PHE A 40 -11.35 -32.87 -7.07
C PHE A 40 -12.08 -31.53 -6.92
N PHE A 41 -12.55 -31.20 -5.72
CA PHE A 41 -13.21 -29.93 -5.40
C PHE A 41 -12.80 -29.46 -3.99
N PRO A 42 -11.79 -28.57 -3.88
CA PRO A 42 -11.47 -27.91 -2.61
C PRO A 42 -12.70 -27.15 -2.10
N SER A 43 -12.91 -27.14 -0.77
CA SER A 43 -13.92 -26.26 -0.19
C SER A 43 -13.47 -24.80 -0.30
N GLU A 44 -14.42 -23.87 -0.26
CA GLU A 44 -14.16 -22.42 -0.27
C GLU A 44 -13.20 -22.02 0.88
N GLU A 45 -13.36 -22.62 2.05
CA GLU A 45 -12.48 -22.42 3.21
C GLU A 45 -11.03 -22.91 2.98
N GLU A 46 -10.84 -24.02 2.26
CA GLU A 46 -9.50 -24.50 1.89
C GLU A 46 -8.83 -23.58 0.86
N GLU A 47 -9.61 -23.01 -0.07
CA GLU A 47 -9.13 -22.06 -1.06
C GLU A 47 -8.70 -20.73 -0.40
N GLU A 48 -9.51 -20.17 0.49
CA GLU A 48 -9.15 -19.00 1.30
C GLU A 48 -7.86 -19.22 2.10
N ASN A 49 -7.73 -20.38 2.76
CA ASN A 49 -6.55 -20.70 3.56
C ASN A 49 -5.29 -20.79 2.68
N ARG A 50 -5.40 -21.35 1.47
CA ARG A 50 -4.29 -21.38 0.50
C ARG A 50 -3.86 -19.97 0.08
N ILE A 51 -4.82 -19.08 -0.17
CA ILE A 51 -4.54 -17.67 -0.50
C ILE A 51 -3.83 -16.99 0.68
N LYS A 52 -4.36 -17.13 1.90
CA LYS A 52 -3.77 -16.55 3.13
C LYS A 52 -2.33 -17.05 3.37
N VAL A 53 -2.05 -18.32 3.07
CA VAL A 53 -0.68 -18.87 3.14
C VAL A 53 0.21 -18.30 2.04
N ALA A 54 -0.29 -18.20 0.80
CA ALA A 54 0.47 -17.63 -0.32
C ALA A 54 0.81 -16.15 -0.07
N MET A 55 -0.14 -15.35 0.40
CA MET A 55 0.06 -13.94 0.74
C MET A 55 1.15 -13.78 1.80
N ARG A 56 1.09 -14.57 2.88
CA ARG A 56 2.13 -14.58 3.92
C ARG A 56 3.49 -14.99 3.38
N ARG A 57 3.54 -16.00 2.50
CA ARG A 57 4.80 -16.48 1.89
C ARG A 57 5.43 -15.44 0.97
N TYR A 58 4.63 -14.74 0.19
CA TYR A 58 5.14 -13.80 -0.83
C TYR A 58 5.33 -12.38 -0.31
N GLY A 59 4.65 -12.02 0.79
CA GLY A 59 4.80 -10.74 1.49
C GLY A 59 3.94 -9.63 0.92
N TYR A 60 2.89 -9.95 0.18
CA TYR A 60 1.91 -8.99 -0.34
C TYR A 60 0.57 -9.67 -0.67
N SER A 61 -0.51 -8.88 -0.69
CA SER A 61 -1.88 -9.32 -0.97
C SER A 61 -2.22 -9.27 -2.46
N LEU A 62 -3.35 -9.90 -2.81
CA LEU A 62 -3.92 -9.77 -4.15
C LEU A 62 -4.38 -8.35 -4.45
N ALA A 63 -4.98 -7.67 -3.46
CA ALA A 63 -5.39 -6.28 -3.59
C ALA A 63 -4.18 -5.37 -3.83
N GLU A 64 -3.06 -5.60 -3.12
CA GLU A 64 -1.81 -4.87 -3.37
C GLU A 64 -1.33 -5.09 -4.79
N LEU A 65 -1.26 -6.34 -5.26
CA LEU A 65 -0.85 -6.62 -6.65
C LEU A 65 -1.73 -5.92 -7.67
N HIS A 66 -3.06 -5.93 -7.48
CA HIS A 66 -4.04 -5.36 -8.40
C HIS A 66 -4.19 -3.84 -8.29
N SER A 67 -3.67 -3.23 -7.22
CA SER A 67 -3.59 -1.78 -7.07
C SER A 67 -2.52 -1.12 -7.95
N TYR A 68 -1.75 -1.90 -8.73
CA TYR A 68 -0.69 -1.37 -9.60
C TYR A 68 -1.13 -0.23 -10.55
N PRO A 69 -2.36 -0.18 -11.12
CA PRO A 69 -2.82 0.94 -11.92
C PRO A 69 -3.01 2.21 -11.10
N ASP A 70 -3.49 2.08 -9.87
CA ASP A 70 -3.68 3.20 -8.95
C ASP A 70 -2.36 3.73 -8.40
N MET A 71 -1.37 2.86 -8.21
CA MET A 71 -0.01 3.24 -7.84
C MET A 71 0.67 4.09 -8.92
N MET A 72 0.31 3.91 -10.19
CA MET A 72 0.89 4.70 -11.28
C MET A 72 0.46 6.17 -11.21
N LYS A 73 -0.74 6.47 -10.69
CA LYS A 73 -1.22 7.83 -10.46
C LYS A 73 -0.27 8.57 -9.52
N LEU A 74 0.09 9.80 -9.89
CA LEU A 74 1.01 10.64 -9.11
C LEU A 74 0.36 11.11 -7.79
N PRO A 75 1.15 11.38 -6.75
CA PRO A 75 0.66 12.08 -5.56
C PRO A 75 0.03 13.44 -5.93
N GLN A 76 -0.95 13.89 -5.13
CA GLN A 76 -1.59 15.18 -5.37
C GLN A 76 -0.62 16.34 -5.13
N VAL A 77 -0.44 17.17 -6.17
CA VAL A 77 0.40 18.37 -6.18
C VAL A 77 -0.50 19.62 -6.06
N PRO A 78 -0.08 20.69 -5.34
CA PRO A 78 -0.81 21.95 -5.30
C PRO A 78 -1.08 22.53 -6.69
N LYS A 79 -2.25 23.13 -6.91
CA LYS A 79 -2.65 23.66 -8.23
C LYS A 79 -1.79 24.84 -8.64
N GLU A 80 -1.39 25.64 -7.68
CA GLU A 80 -0.52 26.81 -7.85
C GLU A 80 0.89 26.38 -8.25
N MET A 81 1.35 25.22 -7.79
CA MET A 81 2.63 24.62 -8.21
C MET A 81 2.56 24.12 -9.66
N LEU A 82 1.39 23.64 -10.09
CA LEU A 82 1.13 23.21 -11.47
C LEU A 82 0.96 24.37 -12.46
N ALA A 83 0.96 25.63 -12.02
CA ALA A 83 0.94 26.78 -12.93
C ALA A 83 2.29 26.97 -13.65
N ASP A 84 3.39 26.41 -13.12
CA ASP A 84 4.70 26.41 -13.75
C ASP A 84 4.84 25.23 -14.72
N GLU A 85 5.03 25.51 -16.01
CA GLU A 85 5.21 24.47 -17.04
C GLU A 85 6.40 23.54 -16.75
N LYS A 86 7.48 24.06 -16.15
CA LYS A 86 8.65 23.23 -15.79
C LYS A 86 8.30 22.17 -14.75
N VAL A 87 7.36 22.48 -13.86
CA VAL A 87 6.88 21.50 -12.88
C VAL A 87 6.11 20.39 -13.58
N LYS A 88 5.24 20.72 -14.55
CA LYS A 88 4.49 19.72 -15.31
C LYS A 88 5.44 18.79 -16.08
N GLU A 89 6.41 19.35 -16.79
CA GLU A 89 7.42 18.58 -17.53
C GLU A 89 8.20 17.63 -16.61
N GLU A 90 8.60 18.08 -15.41
CA GLU A 90 9.29 17.20 -14.46
C GLU A 90 8.35 16.12 -13.91
N LEU A 91 7.08 16.42 -13.64
CA LEU A 91 6.10 15.41 -13.20
C LEU A 91 5.86 14.35 -14.28
N ASP A 92 5.76 14.74 -15.54
CA ASP A 92 5.65 13.83 -16.68
C ASP A 92 6.89 12.95 -16.79
N ARG A 93 8.09 13.52 -16.67
CA ARG A 93 9.35 12.77 -16.63
C ARG A 93 9.39 11.78 -15.46
N GLN A 94 8.88 12.17 -14.29
CA GLN A 94 8.80 11.27 -13.12
C GLN A 94 7.80 10.14 -13.35
N HIS A 95 6.69 10.40 -14.04
CA HIS A 95 5.73 9.39 -14.45
C HIS A 95 6.38 8.36 -15.39
N GLU A 96 7.05 8.82 -16.44
CA GLU A 96 7.72 7.97 -17.44
C GLU A 96 8.80 7.04 -16.86
N LYS A 97 9.54 7.47 -15.82
CA LYS A 97 10.60 6.67 -15.18
C LYS A 97 10.14 5.29 -14.70
N CYS A 98 8.85 5.16 -14.34
CA CYS A 98 8.29 3.90 -13.87
C CYS A 98 7.48 3.16 -14.93
N GLN A 99 7.30 3.72 -16.13
CA GLN A 99 6.43 3.15 -17.18
C GLN A 99 6.85 1.73 -17.58
N GLN A 100 8.13 1.50 -17.88
CA GLN A 100 8.61 0.16 -18.26
C GLN A 100 8.35 -0.91 -17.17
N ARG A 101 8.42 -0.52 -15.89
CA ARG A 101 8.15 -1.44 -14.77
C ARG A 101 6.66 -1.67 -14.59
N TYR A 102 5.86 -0.63 -14.84
CA TYR A 102 4.41 -0.74 -14.89
C TYR A 102 3.98 -1.72 -15.99
N ASP A 103 4.47 -1.53 -17.22
CA ASP A 103 4.14 -2.40 -18.37
C ASP A 103 4.52 -3.87 -18.11
N ALA A 104 5.65 -4.11 -17.42
CA ALA A 104 6.08 -5.45 -17.04
C ALA A 104 5.15 -6.10 -16.00
N VAL A 105 4.65 -5.35 -15.03
CA VAL A 105 3.65 -5.83 -14.07
C VAL A 105 2.31 -6.07 -14.78
N ASP A 106 1.86 -5.11 -15.58
CA ASP A 106 0.60 -5.17 -16.32
C ASP A 106 0.53 -6.42 -17.22
N THR A 107 1.58 -6.63 -18.01
CA THR A 107 1.71 -7.81 -18.87
C THR A 107 1.66 -9.10 -18.05
N CYS A 108 2.41 -9.16 -16.94
CA CYS A 108 2.43 -10.35 -16.09
C CYS A 108 1.06 -10.63 -15.48
N VAL A 109 0.43 -9.61 -14.89
CA VAL A 109 -0.87 -9.73 -14.24
C VAL A 109 -1.93 -10.16 -15.25
N THR A 110 -1.96 -9.55 -16.43
CA THR A 110 -2.89 -9.90 -17.50
C THR A 110 -2.72 -11.36 -17.97
N GLN A 111 -1.49 -11.78 -18.25
CA GLN A 111 -1.20 -13.16 -18.67
C GLN A 111 -1.53 -14.18 -17.57
N MET A 112 -1.22 -13.85 -16.31
CA MET A 112 -1.46 -14.76 -15.18
C MET A 112 -2.91 -14.80 -14.72
N LEU A 113 -3.67 -13.72 -14.90
CA LEU A 113 -5.12 -13.75 -14.74
C LEU A 113 -5.77 -14.72 -15.73
N GLU A 114 -5.34 -14.70 -16.99
CA GLU A 114 -5.86 -15.62 -18.00
C GLU A 114 -5.46 -17.08 -17.73
N HIS A 115 -4.22 -17.30 -17.27
CA HIS A 115 -3.79 -18.61 -16.79
C HIS A 115 -4.62 -19.07 -15.58
N ASP A 116 -4.85 -18.22 -14.58
CA ASP A 116 -5.64 -18.55 -13.39
C ASP A 116 -7.10 -18.88 -13.75
N ARG A 117 -7.68 -18.24 -14.78
CA ARG A 117 -9.01 -18.58 -15.29
C ARG A 117 -9.05 -20.00 -15.87
N LYS A 118 -8.05 -20.35 -16.69
CA LYS A 118 -7.97 -21.64 -17.41
C LYS A 118 -7.43 -22.79 -16.57
N SER A 119 -6.64 -22.52 -15.53
CA SER A 119 -5.96 -23.54 -14.74
C SER A 119 -6.69 -23.86 -13.44
N LYS A 120 -6.43 -25.07 -12.92
CA LYS A 120 -6.83 -25.49 -11.56
C LYS A 120 -6.01 -24.82 -10.46
N ARG A 121 -4.86 -24.23 -10.79
CA ARG A 121 -4.01 -23.49 -9.84
C ARG A 121 -4.44 -22.04 -9.85
N LYS A 122 -5.38 -21.69 -8.97
CA LYS A 122 -5.76 -20.30 -8.74
C LYS A 122 -4.61 -19.55 -8.06
N TYR A 123 -4.49 -18.26 -8.35
CA TYR A 123 -3.55 -17.33 -7.71
C TYR A 123 -2.06 -17.54 -8.03
N ALA A 124 -1.74 -18.18 -9.16
CA ALA A 124 -0.35 -18.34 -9.58
C ALA A 124 0.34 -16.97 -9.79
N ARG A 125 -0.43 -15.93 -10.13
CA ARG A 125 0.03 -14.54 -10.29
C ARG A 125 0.79 -13.99 -9.07
N LEU A 126 0.42 -14.35 -7.84
CA LEU A 126 1.14 -13.92 -6.62
C LEU A 126 2.59 -14.41 -6.59
N GLN A 127 2.85 -15.57 -7.16
CA GLN A 127 4.21 -16.09 -7.27
C GLN A 127 4.91 -15.54 -8.51
N GLN A 128 4.25 -15.64 -9.67
CA GLN A 128 4.87 -15.39 -10.97
C GLN A 128 5.17 -13.90 -11.18
N CYS A 129 4.30 -13.01 -10.70
CA CYS A 129 4.48 -11.57 -10.88
C CYS A 129 5.31 -10.92 -9.77
N LYS A 130 5.82 -11.68 -8.79
CA LYS A 130 6.53 -11.14 -7.61
C LYS A 130 7.73 -10.27 -7.97
N SER A 131 8.56 -10.71 -8.92
CA SER A 131 9.77 -9.96 -9.31
C SER A 131 9.41 -8.61 -9.95
N GLN A 132 8.44 -8.62 -10.87
CA GLN A 132 7.97 -7.42 -11.54
C GLN A 132 7.29 -6.47 -10.55
N TRP A 133 6.44 -7.01 -9.67
CA TRP A 133 5.76 -6.27 -8.62
C TRP A 133 6.74 -5.53 -7.71
N ILE A 134 7.75 -6.22 -7.16
CA ILE A 134 8.75 -5.60 -6.27
C ILE A 134 9.53 -4.50 -6.99
N SER A 135 9.90 -4.72 -8.26
CA SER A 135 10.60 -3.73 -9.07
C SER A 135 9.76 -2.46 -9.27
N PHE A 136 8.49 -2.63 -9.66
CA PHE A 136 7.54 -1.54 -9.85
C PHE A 136 7.26 -0.79 -8.54
N GLN A 137 6.94 -1.50 -7.46
CA GLN A 137 6.64 -0.92 -6.15
C GLN A 137 7.80 -0.06 -5.65
N ARG A 138 9.05 -0.53 -5.80
CA ARG A 138 10.25 0.25 -5.45
C ARG A 138 10.39 1.52 -6.29
N CYS A 139 10.10 1.45 -7.60
CA CYS A 139 10.16 2.61 -8.48
C CYS A 139 9.14 3.67 -8.04
N VAL A 140 7.87 3.29 -7.88
CA VAL A 140 6.80 4.21 -7.46
C VAL A 140 7.10 4.81 -6.10
N SER A 141 7.56 4.00 -5.14
CA SER A 141 7.93 4.48 -3.81
C SER A 141 9.01 5.56 -3.85
N PHE A 142 10.01 5.39 -4.72
CA PHE A 142 11.09 6.36 -4.88
C PHE A 142 10.63 7.63 -5.63
N ARG A 143 9.85 7.45 -6.70
CA ARG A 143 9.23 8.54 -7.48
C ARG A 143 8.38 9.43 -6.57
N ASP A 144 7.46 8.82 -5.82
CA ASP A 144 6.54 9.54 -4.96
C ASP A 144 7.28 10.29 -3.85
N LYS A 145 8.30 9.67 -3.23
CA LYS A 145 9.17 10.35 -2.25
C LYS A 145 9.90 11.56 -2.85
N THR A 146 10.24 11.51 -4.14
CA THR A 146 10.88 12.63 -4.84
C THR A 146 9.86 13.74 -5.07
N ILE A 147 8.68 13.43 -5.61
CA ILE A 147 7.59 14.39 -5.83
C ILE A 147 7.18 15.07 -4.51
N LEU A 148 6.95 14.29 -3.45
CA LEU A 148 6.54 14.84 -2.15
C LEU A 148 7.61 15.73 -1.51
N ARG A 149 8.90 15.46 -1.78
CA ARG A 149 10.00 16.34 -1.36
C ARG A 149 9.96 17.66 -2.09
N ASP A 150 9.64 17.64 -3.38
CA ASP A 150 9.55 18.84 -4.23
C ASP A 150 8.35 19.69 -3.81
N VAL A 151 7.20 19.03 -3.58
CA VAL A 151 6.01 19.65 -3.00
C VAL A 151 6.35 20.29 -1.65
N ARG A 152 7.00 19.58 -0.73
CA ARG A 152 7.41 20.16 0.57
C ARG A 152 8.27 21.42 0.40
N ARG A 153 9.27 21.38 -0.49
CA ARG A 153 10.17 22.51 -0.74
C ARG A 153 9.42 23.71 -1.32
N TRP A 154 8.47 23.47 -2.21
CA TRP A 154 7.62 24.49 -2.79
C TRP A 154 6.64 25.06 -1.75
N GLU A 155 5.93 24.21 -1.02
CA GLU A 155 4.93 24.62 -0.02
C GLU A 155 5.55 25.44 1.11
N LYS A 156 6.74 25.05 1.61
CA LYS A 156 7.49 25.84 2.60
C LYS A 156 7.71 27.29 2.13
N LYS A 157 8.11 27.47 0.86
CA LYS A 157 8.34 28.81 0.28
C LYS A 157 7.04 29.55 0.04
N HIS A 158 6.03 28.86 -0.49
CA HIS A 158 4.72 29.44 -0.77
C HIS A 158 4.07 29.96 0.50
N VAL A 159 3.93 29.12 1.53
CA VAL A 159 3.33 29.50 2.81
C VAL A 159 4.11 30.64 3.49
N ALA A 160 5.45 30.65 3.39
CA ALA A 160 6.27 31.74 3.94
C ALA A 160 6.09 33.08 3.20
N SER A 161 5.62 33.06 1.95
CA SER A 161 5.35 34.27 1.16
C SER A 161 3.96 34.86 1.37
N LEU A 162 3.04 34.10 1.98
CA LEU A 162 1.66 34.50 2.21
C LEU A 162 1.52 35.34 3.49
N SER A 163 0.43 36.11 3.58
CA SER A 163 0.06 36.74 4.86
C SER A 163 -0.30 35.68 5.90
N PRO A 164 -0.20 35.96 7.22
CA PRO A 164 -0.55 34.99 8.25
C PRO A 164 -1.97 34.43 8.14
N ALA A 165 -2.93 35.25 7.70
CA ALA A 165 -4.31 34.82 7.50
C ALA A 165 -4.43 33.83 6.33
N GLU A 166 -3.80 34.11 5.20
CA GLU A 166 -3.81 33.24 4.01
C GLU A 166 -3.03 31.95 4.24
N ALA A 167 -1.88 32.02 4.94
CA ALA A 167 -1.10 30.86 5.34
C ALA A 167 -1.91 29.89 6.20
N ASN A 168 -2.63 30.41 7.20
CA ASN A 168 -3.52 29.60 8.04
C ASN A 168 -4.68 29.00 7.23
N ALA A 169 -5.30 29.77 6.33
CA ALA A 169 -6.35 29.28 5.46
C ALA A 169 -5.88 28.13 4.56
N TYR A 170 -4.67 28.22 4.01
CA TYR A 170 -4.06 27.15 3.22
C TYR A 170 -3.84 25.87 4.05
N ILE A 171 -3.30 26.00 5.26
CA ILE A 171 -3.08 24.85 6.17
C ILE A 171 -4.42 24.22 6.59
N ASP A 172 -5.43 25.03 6.86
CA ASP A 172 -6.75 24.55 7.27
C ASP A 172 -7.49 23.83 6.13
N ASP A 173 -7.33 24.28 4.88
CA ASP A 173 -7.80 23.56 3.69
C ASP A 173 -7.11 22.18 3.55
N LEU A 174 -5.79 22.10 3.75
CA LEU A 174 -5.08 20.82 3.76
C LEU A 174 -5.58 19.88 4.87
N ARG A 175 -5.84 20.41 6.07
CA ARG A 175 -6.41 19.63 7.18
C ARG A 175 -7.83 19.17 6.86
N ALA A 176 -8.65 19.99 6.21
CA ALA A 176 -9.99 19.62 5.79
C ALA A 176 -9.95 18.46 4.77
N LYS A 177 -9.06 18.55 3.77
CA LYS A 177 -8.82 17.47 2.80
C LYS A 177 -8.34 16.20 3.48
N GLN A 178 -7.42 16.31 4.45
CA GLN A 178 -6.93 15.16 5.22
C GLN A 178 -8.07 14.46 5.98
N ARG A 179 -8.93 15.20 6.69
CA ARG A 179 -10.10 14.66 7.40
C ARG A 179 -11.09 14.00 6.45
N TYR A 180 -11.32 14.60 5.28
CA TYR A 180 -12.19 14.02 4.27
C TYR A 180 -11.61 12.71 3.71
N ALA A 181 -10.31 12.69 3.39
CA ALA A 181 -9.64 11.47 2.92
C ALA A 181 -9.73 10.35 3.97
N GLU A 182 -9.55 10.67 5.25
CA GLU A 182 -9.71 9.71 6.35
C GLU A 182 -11.15 9.19 6.47
N TYR A 183 -12.14 10.08 6.38
CA TYR A 183 -13.55 9.72 6.39
C TYR A 183 -13.90 8.73 5.28
N VAL A 184 -13.40 8.97 4.06
CA VAL A 184 -13.64 8.12 2.90
C VAL A 184 -12.92 6.78 3.07
N GLN A 185 -11.66 6.80 3.52
CA GLN A 185 -10.90 5.58 3.78
C GLN A 185 -11.65 4.63 4.73
N ARG A 186 -12.17 5.14 5.87
CA ARG A 186 -12.91 4.34 6.86
C ARG A 186 -14.24 3.75 6.37
N ARG A 187 -14.75 4.22 5.23
CA ARG A 187 -16.04 3.81 4.65
C ARG A 187 -15.88 3.08 3.31
N THR A 188 -14.64 2.75 2.96
CA THR A 188 -14.34 2.00 1.75
C THR A 188 -14.27 0.52 2.12
N ASP A 189 -15.16 -0.28 1.55
CA ASP A 189 -15.19 -1.73 1.79
C ASP A 189 -14.31 -2.52 0.80
N ASP A 190 -13.94 -1.91 -0.33
CA ASP A 190 -13.08 -2.54 -1.34
C ASP A 190 -11.60 -2.39 -0.96
N GLU A 191 -10.88 -3.51 -0.78
CA GLU A 191 -9.48 -3.52 -0.34
C GLU A 191 -8.54 -2.73 -1.28
N GLN A 192 -8.79 -2.76 -2.59
CA GLN A 192 -7.95 -2.04 -3.56
C GLN A 192 -8.15 -0.53 -3.44
N GLU A 193 -9.41 -0.08 -3.39
CA GLU A 193 -9.76 1.31 -3.18
C GLU A 193 -9.28 1.79 -1.79
N GLU A 194 -9.35 0.94 -0.75
CA GLU A 194 -8.83 1.26 0.59
C GLU A 194 -7.34 1.59 0.53
N LEU A 195 -6.53 0.77 -0.16
CA LEU A 195 -5.09 1.03 -0.35
C LEU A 195 -4.84 2.38 -1.04
N ARG A 196 -5.65 2.71 -2.05
CA ARG A 196 -5.56 3.99 -2.75
C ARG A 196 -5.89 5.17 -1.84
N ARG A 197 -6.97 5.06 -1.06
CA ARG A 197 -7.41 6.10 -0.11
C ARG A 197 -6.42 6.28 1.04
N LYS A 198 -5.85 5.18 1.54
CA LYS A 198 -4.80 5.20 2.55
C LYS A 198 -3.58 5.97 2.06
N ARG A 199 -3.09 5.71 0.84
CA ARG A 199 -1.97 6.46 0.24
C ARG A 199 -2.29 7.95 0.10
N GLU A 200 -3.51 8.31 -0.30
CA GLU A 200 -3.96 9.71 -0.38
C GLU A 200 -3.95 10.39 1.00
N HIS A 201 -4.51 9.73 2.02
CA HIS A 201 -4.51 10.23 3.40
C HIS A 201 -3.09 10.40 3.95
N GLU A 202 -2.21 9.42 3.79
CA GLU A 202 -0.82 9.46 4.25
C GLU A 202 -0.04 10.61 3.60
N ASN A 203 -0.23 10.86 2.30
CA ASN A 203 0.40 11.97 1.60
C ASN A 203 -0.07 13.33 2.14
N LEU A 204 -1.37 13.49 2.41
CA LEU A 204 -1.93 14.70 3.02
C LEU A 204 -1.43 14.90 4.45
N ALA A 205 -1.41 13.83 5.25
CA ALA A 205 -0.89 13.85 6.61
C ALA A 205 0.59 14.27 6.65
N LEU A 206 1.40 13.77 5.73
CA LEU A 206 2.81 14.15 5.60
C LEU A 206 2.96 15.64 5.25
N ARG A 207 2.16 16.16 4.33
CA ARG A 207 2.17 17.58 3.94
C ARG A 207 1.77 18.49 5.11
N VAL A 208 0.68 18.17 5.80
CA VAL A 208 0.25 18.91 7.02
C VAL A 208 1.35 18.89 8.06
N LYS A 209 1.90 17.71 8.39
CA LYS A 209 3.00 17.57 9.36
C LYS A 209 4.19 18.45 8.99
N ASN A 210 4.58 18.48 7.72
CA ASN A 210 5.73 19.25 7.24
C ASN A 210 5.56 20.77 7.35
N LEU A 211 4.33 21.27 7.31
CA LEU A 211 4.01 22.69 7.42
C LEU A 211 3.75 23.12 8.86
N THR A 212 3.26 22.21 9.71
CA THR A 212 2.99 22.50 11.13
C THR A 212 4.18 22.19 12.04
N ALA A 213 5.11 21.34 11.61
CA ALA A 213 6.39 21.16 12.31
C ALA A 213 7.18 22.46 12.17
N GLY A 214 7.34 23.19 13.28
CA GLY A 214 8.13 24.42 13.31
C GLY A 214 9.57 24.24 12.81
N PRO A 215 10.34 25.32 12.66
CA PRO A 215 11.65 25.34 12.01
C PRO A 215 12.76 24.48 12.67
N GLY A 216 12.46 23.62 13.64
CA GLY A 216 13.42 22.75 14.35
C GLY A 216 13.28 21.24 14.07
N GLY A 217 12.54 20.82 13.03
CA GLY A 217 12.28 19.40 12.72
C GLY A 217 13.08 18.83 11.54
N GLU A 218 14.25 19.39 11.21
CA GLU A 218 15.22 18.78 10.30
C GLU A 218 16.28 18.08 11.14
N ASP A 219 16.01 16.82 11.52
CA ASP A 219 16.97 15.73 11.73
C ASP A 219 16.25 14.53 12.38
N ALA A 220 15.63 13.69 11.53
CA ALA A 220 15.34 12.27 11.79
C ALA A 220 14.95 11.57 10.47
#